data_AF-A0A914QT43-F1
#
_entry.id   AF-A0A914QT43-F1
#
_cell.length_a   1.000
_cell.length_b   1.000
_cell.length_c   1.000
_cell.angle_alpha   90.00
_cell.angle_beta   90.00
_cell.angle_gamma   90.00
#
_symmetry.space_group_name_H-M   'P 1'
#
loop_
_entity.id
_entity.type
_entity.pdbx_description
1 polymer ?
#
loop_
_entity_poly.entity_id
_entity_poly.type
_entity_poly.pdbx_seq_one_letter_code
_entity_poly.pdbx_strand_id
1 'polypeptide(L)'
;MAPQSYSILILLFLQAPGIFVHGQTTDPFDRSNPVSAQTQYGPIEGFIHAASDGTSSNVFLGVPYAKPPIGDLRFERPLPPDSWSSTLQAKQFRNACIPYRYANINANVPISEDCLYVNVIAPSEPSDDPSGYPVLVYIHGGGFWYGNVIRAGFDKATKVFASRGLITITMPYRVGLYGKIFYQRL
;
A
#
# COMPACT_ATOMS: atom_id res chain seq x y z
N MET A 1 62.67 -11.60 -52.88
CA MET A 1 62.63 -12.88 -52.15
C MET A 1 62.26 -12.56 -50.71
N ALA A 2 61.01 -12.84 -50.33
CA ALA A 2 60.51 -12.62 -48.97
C ALA A 2 60.38 -13.98 -48.26
N PRO A 3 60.81 -14.12 -46.99
CA PRO A 3 60.54 -15.31 -46.22
C PRO A 3 59.19 -15.21 -45.50
N GLN A 4 58.56 -16.38 -45.41
CA GLN A 4 57.24 -16.64 -44.84
C GLN A 4 57.21 -16.47 -43.31
N SER A 5 56.08 -16.02 -42.78
CA SER A 5 55.73 -16.10 -41.35
C SER A 5 54.43 -16.88 -41.21
N TYR A 6 54.42 -17.84 -40.28
CA TYR A 6 53.34 -18.79 -40.05
C TYR A 6 52.19 -18.24 -39.20
N SER A 7 51.02 -18.83 -39.44
CA SER A 7 49.67 -18.64 -38.90
C SER A 7 49.51 -18.53 -37.38
N ILE A 8 48.44 -17.86 -36.93
CA ILE A 8 47.47 -18.34 -35.93
C ILE A 8 46.10 -17.74 -36.29
N LEU A 9 45.11 -18.60 -36.56
CA LEU A 9 43.72 -18.23 -36.84
C LEU A 9 42.98 -18.15 -35.51
N ILE A 10 42.58 -16.96 -35.07
CA ILE A 10 41.66 -16.79 -33.92
C ILE A 10 40.27 -16.48 -34.46
N LEU A 11 39.41 -17.49 -34.46
CA LEU A 11 37.96 -17.33 -34.59
C LEU A 11 37.42 -16.82 -33.25
N LEU A 12 37.06 -15.54 -33.16
CA LEU A 12 36.27 -15.00 -32.06
C LEU A 12 34.87 -14.69 -32.56
N PHE A 13 33.92 -15.41 -31.97
CA PHE A 13 32.48 -15.37 -32.22
C PHE A 13 31.91 -13.96 -32.04
N LEU A 14 31.12 -13.51 -33.01
CA LEU A 14 30.19 -12.39 -32.85
C LEU A 14 29.17 -12.76 -31.75
N GLN A 15 29.31 -12.18 -30.57
CA GLN A 15 28.21 -12.14 -29.61
C GLN A 15 27.27 -11.00 -30.04
N ALA A 16 26.10 -11.37 -30.56
CA ALA A 16 25.02 -10.42 -30.71
C ALA A 16 24.68 -9.84 -29.31
N PRO A 17 24.45 -8.53 -29.17
CA PRO A 17 24.00 -7.96 -27.92
C PRO A 17 22.63 -8.54 -27.58
N GLY A 18 22.63 -9.48 -26.63
CA GLY A 18 21.41 -9.99 -26.03
C GLY A 18 20.68 -8.81 -25.40
N ILE A 19 19.49 -8.51 -25.93
CA ILE A 19 18.54 -7.60 -25.29
C ILE A 19 18.14 -8.28 -23.99
N PHE A 20 18.74 -7.86 -22.88
CA PHE A 20 18.25 -8.17 -21.55
C PHE A 20 16.93 -7.42 -21.38
N VAL A 21 15.81 -8.09 -21.65
CA VAL A 21 14.51 -7.64 -21.17
C VAL A 21 14.55 -7.80 -19.65
N HIS A 22 14.82 -6.69 -18.95
CA HIS A 22 14.56 -6.59 -17.53
C HIS A 22 13.05 -6.77 -17.37
N GLY A 23 12.60 -7.99 -17.06
CA GLY A 23 11.24 -8.25 -16.67
C GLY A 23 10.95 -7.49 -15.38
N GLN A 24 10.45 -6.26 -15.50
CA GLN A 24 9.75 -5.62 -14.40
C GLN A 24 8.61 -6.58 -14.03
N THR A 25 8.59 -7.05 -12.80
CA THR A 25 7.39 -7.66 -12.23
C THR A 25 6.32 -6.58 -12.22
N THR A 26 5.53 -6.54 -13.28
CA THR A 26 4.45 -5.57 -13.44
C THR A 26 3.45 -5.82 -12.32
N ASP A 27 3.27 -4.83 -11.45
CA ASP A 27 2.13 -4.76 -10.55
C ASP A 27 0.87 -5.13 -11.35
N PRO A 28 0.12 -6.18 -10.97
CA PRO A 28 -0.99 -6.67 -11.79
C PRO A 28 -2.17 -5.70 -11.84
N PHE A 29 -2.13 -4.61 -11.07
CA PHE A 29 -3.20 -3.63 -10.98
C PHE A 29 -2.81 -2.33 -11.68
N ASP A 30 -3.66 -1.91 -12.62
CA ASP A 30 -3.59 -0.57 -13.20
C ASP A 30 -4.06 0.47 -12.17
N ARG A 31 -3.20 1.46 -11.89
CA ARG A 31 -3.46 2.56 -10.95
C ARG A 31 -3.38 3.93 -11.62
N SER A 32 -3.45 3.95 -12.95
CA SER A 32 -3.28 5.14 -13.77
C SER A 32 -4.55 5.99 -13.88
N ASN A 33 -5.73 5.39 -13.78
CA ASN A 33 -7.02 6.10 -13.86
C ASN A 33 -7.31 6.85 -12.55
N PRO A 34 -7.15 8.19 -12.50
CA PRO A 34 -7.15 8.92 -11.24
C PRO A 34 -8.56 9.22 -10.73
N VAL A 35 -8.72 9.25 -9.40
CA VAL A 35 -9.91 9.81 -8.74
C VAL A 35 -9.47 10.68 -7.56
N SER A 36 -10.08 11.86 -7.42
CA SER A 36 -9.73 12.83 -6.38
C SER A 36 -10.77 12.86 -5.27
N ALA A 37 -10.33 13.13 -4.03
CA ALA A 37 -11.20 13.39 -2.90
C ALA A 37 -10.60 14.48 -1.99
N GLN A 38 -11.48 15.15 -1.24
CA GLN A 38 -11.08 16.13 -0.22
C GLN A 38 -11.20 15.52 1.17
N THR A 39 -10.19 15.72 1.99
CA THR A 39 -10.22 15.39 3.42
C THR A 39 -10.12 16.68 4.25
N GLN A 40 -10.41 16.61 5.54
CA GLN A 40 -10.19 17.74 6.45
C GLN A 40 -8.72 18.16 6.57
N TYR A 41 -7.78 17.28 6.20
CA TYR A 41 -6.34 17.53 6.27
C TYR A 41 -5.72 17.96 4.93
N GLY A 42 -6.43 17.77 3.81
CA GLY A 42 -5.97 18.16 2.48
C GLY A 42 -6.47 17.26 1.35
N PRO A 43 -6.14 17.63 0.09
CA PRO A 43 -6.55 16.88 -1.10
C PRO A 43 -5.80 15.55 -1.24
N ILE A 44 -6.49 14.50 -1.69
CA ILE A 44 -5.90 13.20 -2.00
C ILE A 44 -6.28 12.75 -3.42
N GLU A 45 -5.39 12.00 -4.07
CA GLU A 45 -5.65 11.36 -5.36
C GLU A 45 -5.39 9.85 -5.25
N GLY A 46 -6.44 9.08 -5.47
CA GLY A 46 -6.43 7.64 -5.59
C GLY A 46 -6.51 7.20 -7.05
N PHE A 47 -7.14 6.05 -7.27
CA PHE A 47 -7.39 5.52 -8.60
C PHE A 47 -8.71 4.74 -8.67
N ILE A 48 -9.29 4.65 -9.86
CA ILE A 48 -10.43 3.79 -10.15
C ILE A 48 -9.89 2.39 -10.45
N HIS A 49 -10.29 1.40 -9.65
CA HIS A 49 -9.95 0.00 -9.85
C HIS A 49 -11.10 -0.75 -10.50
N ALA A 50 -10.86 -1.34 -11.66
CA ALA A 50 -11.78 -2.26 -12.33
C ALA A 50 -11.41 -3.71 -11.98
N ALA A 51 -12.29 -4.38 -11.24
CA ALA A 51 -12.15 -5.78 -10.91
C ALA A 51 -12.49 -6.68 -12.13
N SER A 52 -11.97 -7.91 -12.10
CA SER A 52 -12.18 -8.91 -13.16
C SER A 52 -13.63 -9.33 -13.39
N ASP A 53 -14.52 -9.06 -12.43
CA ASP A 53 -15.96 -9.35 -12.53
C ASP A 53 -16.78 -8.17 -13.07
N GLY A 54 -16.11 -7.09 -13.52
CA GLY A 54 -16.74 -5.88 -14.04
C GLY A 54 -17.09 -4.84 -12.97
N THR A 55 -16.96 -5.18 -11.69
CA THR A 55 -17.17 -4.20 -10.60
C THR A 55 -16.07 -3.14 -10.62
N SER A 56 -16.42 -1.88 -10.44
CA SER A 56 -15.46 -0.78 -10.27
C SER A 56 -15.54 -0.15 -8.88
N SER A 57 -14.42 0.36 -8.40
CA SER A 57 -14.34 1.08 -7.11
C SER A 57 -13.38 2.26 -7.17
N ASN A 58 -13.67 3.27 -6.38
CA ASN A 58 -12.74 4.36 -6.05
C ASN A 58 -11.83 3.88 -4.92
N VAL A 59 -10.52 3.82 -5.18
CA VAL A 59 -9.51 3.27 -4.26
C VAL A 59 -8.53 4.36 -3.83
N PHE A 60 -8.42 4.54 -2.51
CA PHE A 60 -7.44 5.43 -1.87
C PHE A 60 -6.63 4.61 -0.86
N LEU A 61 -5.34 4.43 -1.12
CA LEU A 61 -4.44 3.63 -0.29
C LEU A 61 -3.44 4.54 0.43
N GLY A 62 -3.14 4.23 1.69
CA GLY A 62 -2.04 4.89 2.38
C GLY A 62 -2.35 6.31 2.85
N VAL A 63 -3.60 6.63 3.18
CA VAL A 63 -4.01 7.95 3.68
C VAL A 63 -3.65 8.07 5.17
N PRO A 64 -2.85 9.05 5.60
CA PRO A 64 -2.47 9.18 7.00
C PRO A 64 -3.67 9.54 7.86
N TYR A 65 -3.84 8.83 8.99
CA TYR A 65 -4.85 9.17 10.00
C TYR A 65 -4.25 9.68 11.31
N ALA A 66 -2.93 9.63 11.44
CA ALA A 66 -2.17 10.13 12.58
C ALA A 66 -0.75 10.53 12.15
N LYS A 67 -0.06 11.31 12.98
CA LYS A 67 1.38 11.55 12.82
C LYS A 67 2.17 10.23 12.89
N PRO A 68 3.29 10.11 12.16
CA PRO A 68 4.21 8.99 12.34
C PRO A 68 4.62 8.85 13.81
N PRO A 69 4.36 7.69 14.46
CA PRO A 69 4.65 7.50 15.88
C PRO A 69 6.12 7.13 16.08
N ILE A 70 7.02 8.02 15.69
CA ILE A 70 8.48 7.84 15.74
C ILE A 70 9.11 8.84 16.71
N GLY A 71 10.32 8.53 17.19
CA GLY A 71 11.05 9.40 18.13
C GLY A 71 10.23 9.63 19.40
N ASP A 72 9.99 10.90 19.72
CA ASP A 72 9.24 11.30 20.92
C ASP A 72 7.78 10.82 20.93
N LEU A 73 7.23 10.41 19.78
CA LEU A 73 5.86 9.88 19.67
C LEU A 73 5.76 8.35 19.79
N ARG A 74 6.89 7.64 19.91
CA ARG A 74 6.98 6.17 19.82
C ARG A 74 6.04 5.43 20.76
N PHE A 75 5.81 5.95 21.96
CA PHE A 75 4.94 5.36 22.98
C PHE A 75 3.79 6.27 23.41
N GLU A 76 3.65 7.42 22.74
CA GLU A 76 2.59 8.37 23.03
C GLU A 76 1.30 8.00 22.31
N ARG A 77 0.17 8.57 22.75
CA ARG A 77 -1.09 8.46 22.01
C ARG A 77 -0.94 9.08 20.61
N PRO A 78 -1.60 8.51 19.58
CA PRO A 78 -1.52 9.08 18.24
C PRO A 78 -2.07 10.51 18.24
N LEU A 79 -1.34 11.40 17.57
CA LEU A 79 -1.77 12.77 17.30
C LEU A 79 -2.36 12.87 15.89
N PRO A 80 -3.28 13.80 15.62
CA PRO A 80 -3.79 14.07 14.28
C PRO A 80 -2.64 14.32 13.28
N PRO A 81 -2.76 13.87 12.02
CA PRO A 81 -1.74 14.11 11.01
C PRO A 81 -1.60 15.62 10.74
N ASP A 82 -0.43 16.03 10.25
CA ASP A 82 -0.25 17.38 9.75
C ASP A 82 -1.08 17.58 8.49
N SER A 83 -1.73 18.75 8.36
CA SER A 83 -2.44 19.11 7.13
C SER A 83 -1.46 19.35 5.98
N TRP A 84 -1.89 19.06 4.75
CA TRP A 84 -1.13 19.25 3.52
C TRP A 84 -1.91 20.09 2.52
N SER A 85 -1.21 20.95 1.77
CA SER A 85 -1.79 21.76 0.70
C SER A 85 -1.68 21.08 -0.68
N SER A 86 -0.61 20.34 -0.92
CA SER A 86 -0.38 19.60 -2.16
C SER A 86 -1.11 18.26 -2.16
N THR A 87 -1.69 17.86 -3.29
CA THR A 87 -2.39 16.57 -3.43
C THR A 87 -1.51 15.38 -3.03
N LEU A 88 -1.94 14.65 -2.00
CA LEU A 88 -1.30 13.41 -1.57
C LEU A 88 -1.65 12.27 -2.53
N GLN A 89 -0.64 11.57 -3.04
CA GLN A 89 -0.81 10.41 -3.91
C GLN A 89 -1.16 9.14 -3.10
N ALA A 90 -2.45 8.88 -2.95
CA ALA A 90 -3.01 7.75 -2.22
C ALA A 90 -3.17 6.50 -3.10
N LYS A 91 -2.10 6.07 -3.77
CA LYS A 91 -2.12 4.98 -4.76
C LYS A 91 -1.40 3.71 -4.31
N GLN A 92 -0.78 3.72 -3.14
CA GLN A 92 0.01 2.59 -2.64
C GLN A 92 -0.29 2.31 -1.18
N PHE A 93 -0.35 1.02 -0.83
CA PHE A 93 -0.33 0.61 0.58
C PHE A 93 0.94 1.13 1.25
N ARG A 94 0.80 1.60 2.48
CA ARG A 94 1.92 1.98 3.33
C ARG A 94 2.35 0.80 4.21
N ASN A 95 3.44 1.00 4.95
CA ASN A 95 4.09 -0.05 5.74
C ASN A 95 3.13 -0.66 6.76
N ALA A 96 3.30 -1.96 7.04
CA ALA A 96 2.74 -2.57 8.24
C ALA A 96 3.49 -2.09 9.49
N CYS A 97 2.80 -2.08 10.62
CA CYS A 97 3.41 -1.78 11.91
C CYS A 97 4.37 -2.89 12.35
N ILE A 98 5.39 -2.53 13.12
CA ILE A 98 6.38 -3.49 13.64
C ILE A 98 5.68 -4.54 14.53
N PRO A 99 5.69 -5.83 14.17
CA PRO A 99 5.10 -6.88 14.98
C PRO A 99 6.04 -7.25 16.14
N TYR A 100 5.52 -7.99 17.12
CA TYR A 100 6.34 -8.55 18.21
C TYR A 100 7.40 -9.54 17.72
N ARG A 101 7.08 -10.33 16.69
CA ARG A 101 8.04 -11.21 16.00
C ARG A 101 7.84 -11.07 14.50
N TYR A 102 8.93 -10.87 13.76
CA TYR A 102 8.92 -10.78 12.30
C TYR A 102 8.39 -12.05 11.62
N ALA A 103 8.54 -13.23 12.25
CA ALA A 103 7.94 -14.48 11.74
C ALA A 103 6.39 -14.44 11.70
N ASN A 104 5.76 -13.50 12.40
CA ASN A 104 4.30 -13.36 12.44
C ASN A 104 3.74 -12.45 11.33
N ILE A 105 4.60 -11.97 10.42
CA ILE A 105 4.20 -11.20 9.24
C ILE A 105 4.77 -11.83 7.98
N ASN A 106 4.04 -11.69 6.88
CA ASN A 106 4.47 -12.22 5.59
C ASN A 106 5.80 -11.60 5.16
N ALA A 107 6.69 -12.41 4.57
CA ALA A 107 8.06 -12.01 4.21
C ALA A 107 8.17 -10.79 3.26
N ASN A 108 7.12 -10.48 2.49
CA ASN A 108 7.13 -9.42 1.46
C ASN A 108 6.35 -8.16 1.85
N VAL A 109 5.94 -8.03 3.11
CA VAL A 109 5.25 -6.82 3.58
C VAL A 109 6.28 -5.85 4.15
N PRO A 110 6.42 -4.62 3.63
CA PRO A 110 7.27 -3.59 4.22
C PRO A 110 6.81 -3.25 5.64
N ILE A 111 7.78 -3.05 6.55
CA ILE A 111 7.53 -2.83 7.97
C ILE A 111 8.19 -1.53 8.41
N SER A 112 7.47 -0.72 9.19
CA SER A 112 7.99 0.51 9.79
C SER A 112 7.20 0.89 11.04
N GLU A 113 7.77 1.74 11.90
CA GLU A 113 7.00 2.46 12.92
C GLU A 113 6.03 3.47 12.29
N ASP A 114 6.42 4.04 11.15
CA ASP A 114 5.55 4.88 10.32
C ASP A 114 4.55 4.01 9.54
N CYS A 115 3.45 3.65 10.21
CA CYS A 115 2.46 2.67 9.74
C CYS A 115 0.99 3.10 9.93
N LEU A 116 0.70 4.31 10.42
CA LEU A 116 -0.65 4.76 10.77
C LEU A 116 -1.39 5.35 9.56
N TYR A 117 -1.71 4.48 8.60
CA TYR A 117 -2.35 4.83 7.34
C TYR A 117 -3.59 3.99 7.07
N VAL A 118 -4.72 4.62 6.77
CA VAL A 118 -5.94 3.92 6.35
C VAL A 118 -5.96 3.71 4.84
N ASN A 119 -6.75 2.73 4.40
CA ASN A 119 -7.10 2.54 3.00
C ASN A 119 -8.63 2.55 2.86
N VAL A 120 -9.14 3.24 1.86
CA VAL A 120 -10.57 3.42 1.57
C VAL A 120 -10.87 2.82 0.20
N ILE A 121 -11.85 1.93 0.16
CA ILE A 121 -12.39 1.33 -1.07
C ILE A 121 -13.88 1.65 -1.08
N ALA A 122 -14.32 2.48 -2.01
CA ALA A 122 -15.71 2.91 -2.14
C ALA A 122 -16.28 2.49 -3.49
N PRO A 123 -17.60 2.27 -3.63
CA PRO A 123 -18.23 2.13 -4.94
C PRO A 123 -17.83 3.29 -5.88
N SER A 124 -17.69 3.00 -7.18
CA SER A 124 -17.30 4.02 -8.16
C SER A 124 -18.41 5.04 -8.41
N GLU A 125 -19.65 4.54 -8.45
CA GLU A 125 -20.84 5.35 -8.66
C GLU A 125 -21.30 6.04 -7.37
N PRO A 126 -21.99 7.19 -7.46
CA PRO A 126 -22.68 7.79 -6.32
C PRO A 126 -23.77 6.86 -5.76
N SER A 127 -24.05 6.97 -4.46
CA SER A 127 -25.18 6.26 -3.84
C SER A 127 -26.50 6.87 -4.28
N ASP A 128 -27.50 6.04 -4.58
CA ASP A 128 -28.89 6.47 -4.77
C ASP A 128 -29.53 6.97 -3.46
N ASP A 129 -28.96 6.56 -2.31
CA ASP A 129 -29.36 7.05 -0.99
C ASP A 129 -28.67 8.40 -0.71
N PRO A 130 -29.44 9.48 -0.42
CA PRO A 130 -28.88 10.79 -0.06
C PRO A 130 -27.97 10.78 1.17
N SER A 131 -28.10 9.78 2.05
CA SER A 131 -27.22 9.59 3.21
C SER A 131 -25.87 8.94 2.86
N GLY A 132 -25.69 8.51 1.61
CA GLY A 132 -24.48 7.88 1.10
C GLY A 132 -24.47 6.37 1.28
N TYR A 133 -23.30 5.74 1.09
CA TYR A 133 -23.12 4.31 1.33
C TYR A 133 -22.79 4.01 2.80
N PRO A 134 -23.28 2.89 3.36
CA PRO A 134 -22.81 2.39 4.64
C PRO A 134 -21.29 2.14 4.65
N VAL A 135 -20.68 2.35 5.82
CA VAL A 135 -19.22 2.25 6.01
C VAL A 135 -18.87 1.07 6.91
N LEU A 136 -18.07 0.14 6.38
CA LEU A 136 -17.46 -0.97 7.11
C LEU A 136 -16.01 -0.60 7.47
N VAL A 137 -15.73 -0.48 8.78
CA VAL A 137 -14.36 -0.30 9.28
C VAL A 137 -13.78 -1.65 9.69
N TYR A 138 -12.80 -2.14 8.94
CA TYR A 138 -12.09 -3.38 9.21
C TYR A 138 -10.83 -3.14 10.06
N ILE A 139 -10.85 -3.72 11.27
CA ILE A 139 -9.73 -3.75 12.20
C ILE A 139 -9.17 -5.17 12.20
N HIS A 140 -7.88 -5.32 11.86
CA HIS A 140 -7.27 -6.64 11.78
C HIS A 140 -7.11 -7.30 13.16
N GLY A 141 -7.21 -8.62 13.19
CA GLY A 141 -6.90 -9.43 14.37
C GLY A 141 -5.39 -9.53 14.64
N GLY A 142 -4.99 -10.54 15.41
CA GLY A 142 -3.58 -10.81 15.77
C GLY A 142 -3.24 -10.53 17.23
N GLY A 143 -4.26 -10.44 18.10
CA GLY A 143 -4.10 -10.37 19.56
C GLY A 143 -3.30 -9.15 20.05
N PHE A 144 -3.26 -8.09 19.25
CA PHE A 144 -2.42 -6.89 19.45
C PHE A 144 -0.90 -7.14 19.34
N TRP A 145 -0.46 -8.32 18.89
CA TRP A 145 0.97 -8.66 18.79
C TRP A 145 1.51 -8.63 17.36
N TYR A 146 0.62 -8.79 16.38
CA TYR A 146 0.94 -8.80 14.96
C TYR A 146 -0.34 -8.50 14.15
N GLY A 147 -0.19 -8.48 12.82
CA GLY A 147 -1.29 -8.26 11.88
C GLY A 147 -1.05 -7.01 11.03
N ASN A 148 -1.75 -6.96 9.89
CA ASN A 148 -1.74 -5.82 8.98
C ASN A 148 -2.97 -5.91 8.05
N VAL A 149 -3.23 -4.84 7.31
CA VAL A 149 -4.35 -4.74 6.37
C VAL A 149 -3.98 -4.94 4.91
N ILE A 150 -2.69 -5.02 4.58
CA ILE A 150 -2.20 -5.12 3.20
C ILE A 150 -2.71 -6.42 2.55
N ARG A 151 -2.76 -7.51 3.32
CA ARG A 151 -3.31 -8.80 2.85
C ARG A 151 -4.81 -8.76 2.53
N ALA A 152 -5.57 -7.84 3.13
CA ALA A 152 -7.00 -7.75 2.85
C ALA A 152 -7.22 -7.44 1.37
N GLY A 153 -6.35 -6.61 0.78
CA GLY A 153 -6.31 -6.25 -0.63
C GLY A 153 -7.52 -5.41 -1.05
N PHE A 154 -7.29 -4.40 -1.90
CA PHE A 154 -8.40 -3.59 -2.42
C PHE A 154 -9.25 -4.36 -3.45
N ASP A 155 -8.67 -5.27 -4.24
CA ASP A 155 -9.42 -6.07 -5.23
C ASP A 155 -10.49 -6.94 -4.57
N LYS A 156 -10.15 -7.63 -3.48
CA LYS A 156 -11.13 -8.42 -2.72
C LYS A 156 -12.21 -7.52 -2.10
N ALA A 157 -11.82 -6.37 -1.54
CA ALA A 157 -12.78 -5.41 -1.00
C ALA A 157 -13.73 -4.88 -2.08
N THR A 158 -13.23 -4.68 -3.30
CA THR A 158 -14.02 -4.27 -4.47
C THR A 158 -15.10 -5.30 -4.78
N LYS A 159 -14.68 -6.56 -4.98
CA LYS A 159 -15.55 -7.67 -5.37
C LYS A 159 -16.58 -8.05 -4.31
N VAL A 160 -16.24 -7.93 -3.03
CA VAL A 160 -17.09 -8.39 -1.92
C VAL A 160 -17.98 -7.29 -1.34
N PHE A 161 -17.45 -6.07 -1.19
CA PHE A 161 -18.12 -4.98 -0.48
C PHE A 161 -18.56 -3.87 -1.42
N ALA A 162 -17.66 -3.32 -2.26
CA ALA A 162 -18.02 -2.23 -3.16
C ALA A 162 -19.12 -2.64 -4.15
N SER A 163 -19.09 -3.89 -4.64
CA SER A 163 -20.14 -4.49 -5.47
C SER A 163 -21.54 -4.51 -4.84
N ARG A 164 -21.63 -4.28 -3.52
CA ARG A 164 -22.88 -4.28 -2.73
C ARG A 164 -23.18 -2.91 -2.12
N GLY A 165 -22.53 -1.84 -2.59
CA GLY A 165 -22.75 -0.51 -2.08
C GLY A 165 -22.19 -0.30 -0.66
N LEU A 166 -21.05 -0.92 -0.32
CA LEU A 166 -20.38 -0.73 0.97
C LEU A 166 -19.02 -0.06 0.78
N ILE A 167 -18.78 1.01 1.54
CA ILE A 167 -17.46 1.59 1.68
C ILE A 167 -16.67 0.74 2.68
N THR A 168 -15.50 0.27 2.29
CA THR A 168 -14.58 -0.45 3.18
C THR A 168 -13.41 0.44 3.57
N ILE A 169 -13.21 0.62 4.88
CA ILE A 169 -12.03 1.27 5.44
C ILE A 169 -11.20 0.21 6.14
N THR A 170 -9.94 0.05 5.75
CA THR A 170 -9.00 -0.80 6.48
C THR A 170 -8.06 0.06 7.31
N MET A 171 -7.96 -0.22 8.61
CA MET A 171 -7.25 0.61 9.58
C MET A 171 -6.22 -0.22 10.37
N PRO A 172 -4.92 -0.16 10.02
CA PRO A 172 -3.87 -0.75 10.83
C PRO A 172 -3.66 0.08 12.10
N TYR A 173 -3.20 -0.56 13.17
CA TYR A 173 -2.85 0.06 14.44
C TYR A 173 -1.50 -0.49 14.94
N ARG A 174 -0.80 0.27 15.79
CA ARG A 174 0.46 -0.20 16.41
C ARG A 174 0.20 -1.51 17.18
N VAL A 175 1.08 -2.49 16.98
CA VAL A 175 1.02 -3.81 17.62
C VAL A 175 2.33 -4.07 18.37
N GLY A 176 2.38 -5.18 19.10
CA GLY A 176 3.55 -5.58 19.85
C GLY A 176 3.94 -4.56 20.92
N LEU A 177 5.23 -4.42 21.16
CA LEU A 177 5.77 -3.50 22.15
C LEU A 177 5.32 -2.04 21.89
N TYR A 178 5.30 -1.63 20.62
CA TYR A 178 4.96 -0.26 20.21
C TYR A 178 3.48 0.07 20.40
N GLY A 179 2.60 -0.92 20.47
CA GLY A 179 1.16 -0.73 20.66
C GLY A 179 0.64 -1.04 22.07
N LYS A 180 1.41 -1.80 22.87
CA LYS A 180 0.91 -2.40 24.12
C LYS A 180 1.69 -2.08 25.39
N ILE A 181 2.64 -1.15 25.37
CA ILE A 181 3.21 -0.65 26.61
C ILE A 181 2.19 0.26 27.30
N PHE A 182 1.81 -0.10 28.53
CA PHE A 182 1.13 0.80 29.46
C PHE A 182 2.20 1.30 30.44
N TYR A 183 2.70 2.51 30.21
CA TYR A 183 3.53 3.22 31.18
C TYR A 183 2.73 4.44 31.65
N GLN A 184 2.23 4.42 32.88
CA GLN A 184 1.75 5.64 33.52
C GLN A 184 2.98 6.48 33.86
N ARG A 185 3.10 7.67 33.25
CA ARG A 185 3.97 8.70 33.82
C ARG A 185 3.45 8.99 35.22
N LEU A 186 4.21 8.61 36.24
CA LEU A 186 4.05 9.08 37.62
C LEU A 186 4.43 10.56 37.70
#